data_AF-A0A374C504-F1
#
_entry.id   AF-A0A374C504-F1
#
_cell.length_a   1.000
_cell.length_b   1.000
_cell.length_c   1.000
_cell.angle_alpha   90.00
_cell.angle_beta   90.00
_cell.angle_gamma   90.00
#
_symmetry.space_group_name_H-M   'P 1'
#
loop_
_entity.id
_entity.type
_entity.pdbx_description
1 polymer ?
#
loop_
_entity_poly.entity_id
_entity_poly.type
_entity_poly.pdbx_seq_one_letter_code
_entity_poly.pdbx_strand_id
1 'polypeptide(L)'
;MQSYWINFRKNILILSCAKIIKLLIAYNKTLKYIRNFNANKDMDGLELKKILIGNGYMLKDIAAKLGMTQPNFSQIIKAQDIKTGTLENICDVLGVKMDFFYGETKYAPVTKQESTEDDPMASEDLNQKVQYLQGQLTAMKEAYRFLLDSLSTNGSSNSLRQAASE
;
A
#
# COMPACT_ATOMS: atom_id res chain seq x y z
N MET A 1 -45.68 -8.43 -21.37
CA MET A 1 -45.40 -8.36 -19.91
C MET A 1 -43.95 -8.69 -19.53
N GLN A 2 -43.24 -9.64 -20.18
CA GLN A 2 -41.84 -9.98 -19.82
C GLN A 2 -40.83 -8.82 -19.91
N SER A 3 -41.00 -7.90 -20.87
CA SER A 3 -40.07 -6.77 -21.09
C SER A 3 -40.03 -5.75 -19.93
N TYR A 4 -41.13 -5.60 -19.18
CA TYR A 4 -41.19 -4.70 -18.02
C TYR A 4 -40.40 -5.25 -16.83
N TRP A 5 -40.45 -6.56 -16.61
CA TRP A 5 -39.72 -7.23 -15.53
C TRP A 5 -38.20 -7.20 -15.74
N ILE A 6 -37.75 -7.31 -16.99
CA ILE A 6 -36.33 -7.20 -17.35
C ILE A 6 -35.82 -5.78 -17.14
N ASN A 7 -36.59 -4.76 -17.54
CA ASN A 7 -36.24 -3.35 -17.32
C ASN A 7 -36.23 -2.97 -15.84
N PHE A 8 -37.15 -3.52 -15.04
CA PHE A 8 -37.19 -3.31 -13.59
C PHE A 8 -35.96 -3.91 -12.89
N ARG A 9 -35.56 -5.14 -13.24
CA ARG A 9 -34.34 -5.77 -12.73
C ARG A 9 -33.06 -5.02 -13.13
N LYS A 10 -32.97 -4.56 -14.39
CA LYS A 10 -31.83 -3.74 -14.86
C LYS A 10 -31.70 -2.44 -14.07
N ASN A 11 -32.81 -1.74 -13.82
CA ASN A 11 -32.79 -0.50 -13.03
C ASN A 11 -32.34 -0.71 -11.58
N ILE A 12 -32.81 -1.79 -10.92
CA ILE A 12 -32.38 -2.13 -9.56
C ILE A 12 -30.87 -2.45 -9.49
N LEU A 13 -30.34 -3.15 -10.51
CA LEU A 13 -28.92 -3.46 -10.61
C LEU A 13 -28.08 -2.19 -10.79
N ILE A 14 -28.50 -1.29 -11.68
CA ILE A 14 -27.83 0.00 -11.96
C ILE A 14 -27.82 0.89 -10.71
N LEU A 15 -28.95 0.97 -9.99
CA LEU A 15 -29.06 1.72 -8.74
C LEU A 15 -28.16 1.16 -7.64
N SER A 16 -28.00 -0.16 -7.59
CA SER A 16 -27.11 -0.83 -6.63
C SER A 16 -25.63 -0.59 -6.98
N CYS A 17 -25.26 -0.72 -8.26
CA CYS A 17 -23.90 -0.42 -8.73
C CYS A 17 -23.51 1.04 -8.48
N ALA A 18 -24.42 1.99 -8.69
CA ALA A 18 -24.15 3.41 -8.43
C ALA A 18 -23.87 3.72 -6.95
N LYS A 19 -24.55 3.03 -6.03
CA LYS A 19 -24.28 3.14 -4.58
C LYS A 19 -22.91 2.55 -4.22
N ILE A 20 -22.57 1.39 -4.76
CA ILE A 20 -21.28 0.72 -4.54
C ILE A 20 -20.12 1.57 -5.07
N ILE A 21 -20.26 2.14 -6.27
CA ILE A 21 -19.25 3.03 -6.87
C ILE A 21 -19.03 4.28 -6.01
N LYS A 22 -20.10 4.93 -5.53
CA LYS A 22 -19.97 6.08 -4.61
C LYS A 22 -19.25 5.73 -3.32
N LEU A 23 -19.53 4.56 -2.75
CA LEU A 23 -18.86 4.06 -1.54
C LEU A 23 -17.36 3.81 -1.80
N LEU A 24 -17.01 3.19 -2.93
CA LEU A 24 -15.63 2.94 -3.34
C LEU A 24 -14.84 4.23 -3.60
N ILE A 25 -15.46 5.25 -4.19
CA ILE A 25 -14.83 6.56 -4.41
C ILE A 25 -14.57 7.26 -3.07
N ALA A 26 -15.55 7.24 -2.15
CA ALA A 26 -15.40 7.80 -0.82
C ALA A 26 -14.28 7.12 -0.03
N TYR A 27 -14.22 5.78 -0.09
CA TYR A 27 -13.18 4.98 0.54
C TYR A 27 -11.77 5.25 -0.05
N ASN A 28 -11.64 5.37 -1.37
CA ASN A 28 -10.37 5.76 -1.98
C ASN A 28 -9.93 7.17 -1.59
N LYS A 29 -10.87 8.10 -1.43
CA LYS A 29 -10.59 9.47 -0.99
C LYS A 29 -10.09 9.50 0.46
N THR A 30 -10.70 8.74 1.36
CA THR A 30 -10.23 8.61 2.76
C THR A 30 -8.88 7.90 2.82
N LEU A 31 -8.66 6.83 2.05
CA LEU A 31 -7.35 6.17 1.96
C LEU A 31 -6.26 7.10 1.41
N LYS A 32 -6.57 7.93 0.41
CA LYS A 32 -5.62 8.94 -0.11
C LYS A 32 -5.28 9.98 0.93
N TYR A 33 -6.27 10.43 1.72
CA TYR A 33 -6.06 11.39 2.81
C TYR A 33 -5.18 10.79 3.92
N ILE A 34 -5.45 9.55 4.33
CA ILE A 34 -4.65 8.81 5.31
C ILE A 34 -3.22 8.59 4.79
N ARG A 35 -3.07 8.19 3.51
CA ARG A 35 -1.76 8.04 2.87
C ARG A 35 -0.98 9.36 2.83
N ASN A 36 -1.64 10.49 2.54
CA ASN A 36 -1.00 11.81 2.53
C ASN A 36 -0.67 12.32 3.94
N PHE A 37 -1.49 12.01 4.95
CA PHE A 37 -1.20 12.31 6.34
C PHE A 37 0.07 11.61 6.80
N ASN A 38 0.25 10.34 6.41
CA ASN A 38 1.48 9.60 6.70
C ASN A 38 2.70 10.12 5.92
N ALA A 39 2.50 10.85 4.81
CA ALA A 39 3.57 11.37 3.96
C ALA A 39 4.13 12.75 4.40
N ASN A 40 3.58 13.35 5.45
CA ASN A 40 4.03 14.63 6.05
C ASN A 40 4.14 14.51 7.58
N LYS A 41 4.37 13.29 8.08
CA LYS A 41 4.47 13.06 9.51
C LYS A 41 5.87 13.47 9.97
N ASP A 42 5.96 14.55 10.74
CA ASP A 42 7.13 14.85 11.55
C ASP A 42 7.39 13.64 12.49
N MET A 43 8.66 13.39 12.78
CA MET A 43 9.08 12.19 13.51
C MET A 43 8.62 12.28 14.97
N ASP A 44 7.60 11.51 15.33
CA ASP A 44 7.13 11.40 16.71
C ASP A 44 7.96 10.39 17.52
N GLY A 45 7.95 10.51 18.85
CA GLY A 45 8.74 9.64 19.72
C GLY A 45 8.31 8.18 19.69
N LEU A 46 7.04 7.89 19.34
CA LEU A 46 6.52 6.53 19.24
C LEU A 46 7.05 5.83 17.99
N GLU A 47 7.08 6.53 16.85
CA GLU A 47 7.71 6.10 15.60
C GLU A 47 9.21 5.86 15.81
N LEU A 48 9.92 6.82 16.42
CA LEU A 48 11.32 6.67 16.76
C LEU A 48 11.57 5.39 17.59
N LYS A 49 10.74 5.14 18.60
CA LYS A 49 10.84 3.90 19.41
C LYS A 49 10.63 2.64 18.58
N LYS A 50 9.63 2.63 17.69
CA LYS A 50 9.36 1.47 16.83
C LYS A 50 10.55 1.18 15.91
N ILE A 51 11.12 2.21 15.29
CA ILE A 51 12.27 2.08 14.39
C ILE A 51 13.47 1.53 15.17
N LEU A 52 13.77 2.09 16.35
CA LEU A 52 14.91 1.64 17.16
C LEU A 52 14.73 0.18 17.63
N ILE A 53 13.57 -0.18 18.16
CA ILE A 53 13.30 -1.55 18.63
C ILE A 53 13.22 -2.53 17.46
N GLY A 54 12.61 -2.13 16.35
CA GLY A 54 12.49 -2.95 15.13
C GLY A 54 13.83 -3.29 14.51
N ASN A 55 14.84 -2.41 14.67
CA ASN A 55 16.21 -2.63 14.24
C ASN A 55 17.09 -3.29 15.32
N GLY A 56 16.50 -3.76 16.42
CA GLY A 56 17.22 -4.50 17.47
C GLY A 56 17.97 -3.64 18.50
N TYR A 57 17.80 -2.31 18.48
CA TYR A 57 18.46 -1.44 19.45
C TYR A 57 17.72 -1.40 20.79
N MET A 58 18.48 -1.52 21.89
CA MET A 58 17.95 -1.35 23.23
C MET A 58 17.98 0.13 23.64
N LEU A 59 16.84 0.67 24.04
CA LEU A 59 16.71 2.09 24.43
C LEU A 59 17.65 2.49 25.58
N LYS A 60 17.93 1.55 26.50
CA LYS A 60 18.87 1.74 27.62
C LYS A 60 20.30 1.98 27.13
N ASP A 61 20.71 1.30 26.07
CA ASP A 61 22.07 1.35 25.54
C ASP A 61 22.25 2.63 24.72
N ILE A 62 21.21 3.05 24.01
CA ILE A 62 21.17 4.35 23.32
C ILE A 62 21.25 5.50 24.33
N ALA A 63 20.46 5.45 25.42
CA ALA A 63 20.51 6.45 26.47
C ALA A 63 21.93 6.56 27.07
N ALA A 64 22.55 5.42 27.37
CA ALA A 64 23.91 5.37 27.91
C ALA A 64 24.93 5.96 26.92
N LYS A 65 24.84 5.62 25.63
CA LYS A 65 25.73 6.17 24.60
C LYS A 65 25.52 7.67 24.35
N LEU A 66 24.31 8.18 24.52
CA LEU A 66 24.01 9.62 24.48
C LEU A 66 24.45 10.37 25.75
N GLY A 67 24.99 9.67 26.76
CA GLY A 67 25.32 10.27 28.06
C GLY A 67 24.09 10.72 28.85
N MET A 68 22.92 10.19 28.53
CA MET A 68 21.64 10.55 29.15
C MET A 68 21.15 9.46 30.09
N THR A 69 20.41 9.86 31.13
CA THR A 69 19.71 8.91 31.99
C THR A 69 18.50 8.32 31.26
N GLN A 70 18.18 7.05 31.56
CA GLN A 70 17.02 6.36 30.96
C GLN A 70 15.68 7.12 31.12
N PRO A 71 15.39 7.80 32.25
CA PRO A 71 14.18 8.61 32.38
C PRO A 71 14.15 9.79 31.41
N ASN A 72 15.29 10.46 31.19
CA ASN A 72 15.40 11.59 30.27
C ASN A 72 15.16 11.14 28.82
N PHE A 73 15.77 10.02 28.43
CA PHE A 73 15.55 9.44 27.10
C PHE A 73 14.10 8.93 26.93
N SER A 74 13.47 8.42 27.99
CA SER A 74 12.06 8.04 27.95
C SER A 74 11.11 9.22 27.78
N GLN A 75 11.48 10.43 28.23
CA GLN A 75 10.69 11.64 27.98
C GLN A 75 10.79 12.06 26.52
N ILE A 76 11.99 12.00 25.94
CA ILE A 76 12.22 12.25 24.51
C ILE A 76 11.36 11.30 23.67
N ILE A 77 11.37 10.00 23.95
CA ILE A 77 10.58 8.99 23.23
C ILE A 77 9.06 9.16 23.39
N LYS A 78 8.59 9.91 24.39
CA LYS A 78 7.16 10.22 24.56
C LYS A 78 6.75 11.53 23.91
N ALA A 79 7.70 12.29 23.37
CA ALA A 79 7.40 13.57 22.74
C ALA A 79 6.59 13.37 21.46
N GLN A 80 5.67 14.29 21.22
CA GLN A 80 4.83 14.30 20.03
C GLN A 80 5.62 14.68 18.77
N ASP A 81 6.68 15.47 18.94
CA ASP A 81 7.59 15.89 17.89
C ASP A 81 9.03 15.83 18.42
N ILE A 82 9.88 15.08 17.73
CA ILE A 82 11.29 14.94 18.08
C ILE A 82 12.09 15.99 17.31
N LYS A 83 12.75 16.86 18.08
CA LYS A 83 13.67 17.86 17.51
C LYS A 83 14.72 17.18 16.64
N THR A 84 14.98 17.74 15.47
CA THR A 84 16.00 17.28 14.52
C THR A 84 17.38 17.11 15.15
N GLY A 85 17.82 18.04 16.01
CA GLY A 85 19.10 17.90 16.72
C GLY A 85 19.19 16.68 17.64
N THR A 86 18.05 16.20 18.18
CA THR A 86 18.02 14.94 18.94
C THR A 86 18.17 13.73 18.03
N LEU A 87 17.55 13.75 16.86
CA LEU A 87 17.68 12.69 15.86
C LEU A 87 19.10 12.63 15.28
N GLU A 88 19.74 13.78 15.06
CA GLU A 88 21.15 13.88 14.66
C GLU A 88 22.07 13.25 15.70
N ASN A 89 21.91 13.59 16.98
CA ASN A 89 22.70 12.98 18.06
C ASN A 89 22.51 11.45 18.13
N ILE A 90 21.29 10.96 17.88
CA ILE A 90 21.01 9.52 17.83
C ILE A 90 21.68 8.89 16.60
N CYS A 91 21.64 9.56 15.44
CA CYS A 91 22.35 9.13 14.22
C CYS A 91 23.84 8.96 14.48
N ASP A 92 24.47 9.98 15.09
CA ASP A 92 25.90 10.00 15.38
C ASP A 92 26.30 8.85 16.32
N VAL A 93 25.50 8.62 17.37
CA VAL A 93 25.73 7.55 18.35
C VAL A 93 25.54 6.14 17.77
N LEU A 94 24.61 6.00 16.83
CA LEU A 94 24.29 4.72 16.18
C LEU A 94 25.13 4.49 14.92
N GLY A 95 25.82 5.52 14.40
CA GLY A 95 26.52 5.46 13.12
C GLY A 95 25.59 5.32 11.92
N VAL A 96 24.34 5.75 12.03
CA VAL A 96 23.33 5.66 10.96
C VAL A 96 23.08 7.04 10.35
N LYS A 97 22.66 7.08 9.08
CA LYS A 97 22.25 8.34 8.43
C LYS A 97 20.81 8.68 8.78
N MET A 98 20.43 9.94 8.58
CA MET A 98 19.06 10.41 8.84
C MET A 98 18.00 9.63 8.04
N ASP A 99 18.37 9.13 6.86
CA ASP A 99 17.54 8.26 6.01
C ASP A 99 17.08 6.98 6.73
N PHE A 100 17.77 6.56 7.80
CA PHE A 100 17.36 5.43 8.61
C PHE A 100 15.99 5.64 9.27
N PHE A 101 15.71 6.87 9.71
CA PHE A 101 14.43 7.21 10.32
C PHE A 101 13.35 7.50 9.28
N TYR A 102 13.75 7.97 8.09
CA TYR A 102 12.84 8.42 7.05
C TYR A 102 12.77 7.48 5.83
N GLY A 103 13.37 6.28 5.91
CA GLY A 103 13.58 5.36 4.79
C GLY A 103 12.29 4.79 4.15
N GLU A 104 11.16 4.90 4.84
CA GLU A 104 9.83 4.54 4.30
C GLU A 104 8.98 5.76 3.93
N THR A 105 9.55 6.97 4.02
CA THR A 105 8.86 8.23 3.70
C THR A 105 9.21 8.68 2.27
N LYS A 106 8.43 9.62 1.74
CA LYS A 106 8.67 10.23 0.42
C LYS A 106 10.05 10.92 0.26
N TYR A 107 10.79 11.09 1.36
CA TYR A 107 12.12 11.67 1.39
C TYR A 107 13.23 10.63 1.45
N ALA A 108 12.88 9.34 1.57
CA ALA A 108 13.85 8.27 1.41
C ALA A 108 14.50 8.41 0.04
N PRO A 109 15.84 8.47 -0.07
CA PRO A 109 16.47 8.33 -1.37
C PRO A 109 16.01 6.99 -1.94
N VAL A 110 15.51 7.01 -3.18
CA VAL A 110 15.18 5.80 -3.95
C VAL A 110 16.50 5.09 -4.24
N THR A 111 17.04 4.44 -3.21
CA THR A 111 18.17 3.56 -3.36
C THR A 111 17.56 2.30 -3.93
N LYS A 112 17.62 2.18 -5.25
CA LYS A 112 17.52 0.89 -5.92
C LYS A 112 18.44 -0.04 -5.13
N GLN A 113 17.88 -1.05 -4.48
CA GLN A 113 18.69 -2.12 -3.91
C GLN A 113 19.29 -2.87 -5.09
N GLU A 114 20.46 -2.40 -5.50
CA GLU A 114 21.49 -3.18 -6.16
C GLU A 114 22.12 -4.00 -5.05
N SER A 115 21.58 -5.20 -4.85
CA SER A 115 22.16 -6.23 -3.99
C SER A 115 23.47 -6.71 -4.62
N THR A 116 24.58 -6.42 -3.95
CA THR A 116 25.84 -7.16 -4.01
C THR A 116 26.04 -7.70 -2.59
N GLU A 117 26.29 -8.96 -2.27
CA GLU A 117 26.71 -10.15 -3.01
C GLU A 117 26.40 -11.38 -2.11
N ASP A 118 26.10 -12.51 -2.76
CA ASP A 118 26.49 -13.89 -2.39
C ASP A 118 25.96 -14.57 -1.12
N ASP A 119 24.74 -15.14 -1.21
CA ASP A 119 24.37 -16.36 -0.48
C ASP A 119 23.31 -17.17 -1.28
N PRO A 120 23.67 -18.30 -1.95
CA PRO A 120 22.84 -18.93 -2.98
C PRO A 120 21.71 -19.85 -2.47
N MET A 121 21.26 -19.76 -1.21
CA MET A 121 20.35 -20.78 -0.64
C MET A 121 18.94 -20.31 -0.23
N ALA A 122 18.57 -19.04 -0.42
CA ALA A 122 17.25 -18.52 0.03
C ALA A 122 16.44 -17.75 -1.03
N SER A 123 16.92 -17.64 -2.27
CA SER A 123 16.30 -16.82 -3.32
C SER A 123 15.20 -17.52 -4.16
N GLU A 124 15.08 -18.85 -4.07
CA GLU A 124 14.12 -19.61 -4.89
C GLU A 124 12.67 -19.50 -4.40
N ASP A 125 12.44 -19.49 -3.08
CA ASP A 125 11.09 -19.43 -2.50
C ASP A 125 10.39 -18.09 -2.81
N LEU A 126 11.13 -16.99 -2.75
CA LEU A 126 10.57 -15.66 -3.02
C LEU A 126 10.25 -15.49 -4.51
N ASN A 127 11.11 -15.97 -5.41
CA ASN A 127 10.87 -15.90 -6.85
C ASN A 127 9.68 -16.77 -7.28
N GLN A 128 9.54 -17.97 -6.71
CA GLN A 128 8.35 -18.80 -6.94
C GLN A 128 7.07 -18.11 -6.46
N LYS A 129 7.11 -17.44 -5.30
CA LYS A 129 5.96 -16.69 -4.78
C LYS A 129 5.60 -15.48 -5.63
N VAL A 130 6.61 -14.77 -6.14
CA VAL A 130 6.42 -13.65 -7.08
C VAL A 130 5.77 -14.14 -8.38
N GLN A 131 6.26 -15.24 -8.96
CA GLN A 131 5.70 -15.81 -10.18
C GLN A 131 4.26 -16.29 -9.98
N TYR A 132 3.97 -16.95 -8.86
CA TYR A 132 2.63 -17.38 -8.50
C TYR A 132 1.64 -16.20 -8.40
N LEU A 133 2.02 -15.13 -7.71
CA LEU A 133 1.20 -13.93 -7.57
C LEU A 133 1.00 -13.21 -8.91
N GLN A 134 2.02 -13.16 -9.77
CA GLN A 134 1.93 -12.62 -11.12
C GLN A 134 0.97 -13.43 -12.00
N GLY A 135 1.00 -14.76 -11.90
CA GLY A 135 0.04 -15.64 -12.57
C GLY A 135 -1.40 -15.36 -12.15
N GLN A 136 -1.66 -15.24 -10.85
CA GLN A 136 -2.99 -14.90 -10.33
C GLN A 136 -3.48 -13.53 -10.84
N LEU A 137 -2.62 -12.51 -10.84
CA LEU A 137 -2.98 -11.18 -11.33
C LEU A 137 -3.31 -11.19 -12.82
N THR A 138 -2.59 -12.00 -13.61
CA THR A 138 -2.81 -12.12 -15.06
C THR A 138 -4.15 -12.80 -15.35
N ALA A 139 -4.44 -13.91 -14.69
CA ALA A 139 -5.72 -14.61 -14.83
C ALA A 139 -6.90 -13.69 -14.47
N MET A 140 -6.76 -12.91 -13.39
CA MET A 140 -7.77 -11.94 -12.98
C MET A 140 -7.97 -10.85 -14.04
N LYS A 141 -6.91 -10.28 -14.60
CA LYS A 141 -6.99 -9.26 -15.67
C LYS A 141 -7.67 -9.80 -16.93
N GLU A 142 -7.37 -11.02 -17.34
CA GLU A 142 -7.99 -11.64 -18.49
C GLU A 142 -9.47 -11.96 -18.26
N ALA A 143 -9.85 -12.39 -17.05
CA ALA A 143 -11.26 -12.54 -16.69
C ALA A 143 -12.03 -11.20 -16.77
N TYR A 144 -11.43 -10.10 -16.30
CA TYR A 144 -12.02 -8.77 -16.44
C TYR A 144 -12.14 -8.34 -17.91
N ARG A 145 -11.13 -8.62 -18.74
CA ARG A 145 -11.19 -8.34 -20.18
C ARG A 145 -12.29 -9.13 -20.87
N PHE A 146 -12.42 -10.42 -20.57
CA PHE A 146 -13.46 -11.27 -21.12
C PHE A 146 -14.86 -10.77 -20.78
N LEU A 147 -15.07 -10.34 -19.53
CA LEU A 147 -16.33 -9.73 -19.10
C LEU A 147 -16.60 -8.39 -19.82
N LEU A 148 -15.58 -7.58 -20.07
CA LEU A 148 -15.71 -6.34 -20.83
C LEU A 148 -16.05 -6.59 -22.31
N ASP A 149 -15.44 -7.59 -22.93
CA ASP A 149 -15.66 -7.95 -24.33
C ASP A 149 -17.06 -8.54 -24.56
N SER A 150 -17.52 -9.39 -23.65
CA SER A 150 -18.89 -9.91 -23.66
C SER A 150 -19.95 -8.82 -23.41
N LEU A 151 -19.61 -7.72 -22.75
CA LEU A 151 -20.49 -6.55 -22.64
C LEU A 151 -20.50 -5.69 -23.92
N SER A 152 -19.42 -5.70 -24.70
CA SER A 152 -19.31 -4.97 -25.98
C SER A 152 -20.01 -5.68 -27.13
N THR A 153 -19.90 -7.02 -27.22
CA THR A 153 -20.48 -7.84 -28.30
C THR A 153 -22.00 -8.00 -28.21
N ASN A 154 -22.60 -7.85 -27.03
CA ASN A 154 -24.07 -7.84 -26.85
C ASN A 154 -24.76 -6.58 -27.43
N GLY A 155 -23.99 -5.63 -27.96
CA GLY A 155 -24.50 -4.49 -28.74
C GLY A 155 -24.62 -4.74 -30.25
N SER A 156 -24.20 -5.90 -30.78
CA SER A 156 -24.11 -6.14 -32.22
C SER A 156 -24.60 -7.52 -32.68
N SER A 157 -25.82 -7.90 -32.29
CA SER A 157 -26.53 -9.06 -32.87
C SER A 157 -27.88 -8.64 -33.45
N ASN A 158 -27.83 -7.82 -34.51
CA ASN A 158 -28.91 -7.69 -35.49
C ASN A 158 -28.41 -8.25 -36.83
N SER A 159 -28.55 -9.56 -37.05
CA SER A 159 -28.56 -10.14 -38.41
C SER A 159 -28.86 -11.65 -38.41
N LEU A 160 -30.08 -12.04 -38.03
CA LEU A 160 -30.73 -13.26 -38.56
C LEU A 160 -32.24 -13.01 -38.71
N ARG A 161 -32.61 -12.05 -39.58
CA ARG A 161 -33.92 -12.01 -40.25
C ARG A 161 -33.68 -12.31 -41.72
N GLN A 162 -33.62 -13.59 -42.09
CA GLN A 162 -34.05 -14.11 -43.40
C GLN A 162 -33.84 -15.62 -43.44
N ALA A 163 -34.90 -16.36 -43.11
CA ALA A 163 -35.19 -17.71 -43.60
C ALA A 163 -36.51 -18.17 -42.95
N ALA A 164 -37.62 -17.59 -43.38
CA ALA A 164 -38.97 -18.17 -43.26
C ALA A 164 -39.95 -17.22 -43.98
N SER A 165 -39.73 -17.06 -45.28
CA SER A 165 -40.76 -16.65 -46.21
C SER A 165 -40.70 -17.65 -47.36
N GLU A 166 -41.47 -18.71 -47.20
CA GLU A 166 -42.19 -19.48 -48.23
C GLU A 166 -43.22 -20.35 -47.51
#